data_AF-A0A958WNU0-F1
#
_entry.id   AF-A0A958WNU0-F1
#
_cell.length_a   1.000
_cell.length_b   1.000
_cell.length_c   1.000
_cell.angle_alpha   90.00
_cell.angle_beta   90.00
_cell.angle_gamma   90.00
#
_symmetry.space_group_name_H-M   'P 1'
#
loop_
_entity.id
_entity.type
_entity.pdbx_description
1 polymer ?
#
loop_
_entity_poly.entity_id
_entity_poly.type
_entity_poly.pdbx_seq_one_letter_code
_entity_poly.pdbx_strand_id
1 'polypeptide(L)'
;MSDNNPDQELSQDQIRLGTEKGLKKYKKLSFLEEYAMFMGVAQLLELGLKNLLVEKHGYDLEKLERKTLGQTKKELEKVKLRPDFLKLLESVVDYRNYIAHEILANRGLYFSIVGDKVPEGHYDKEHRLLHKAIYELEQLVFLFQWTDENDAW
;
A
#
# COMPACT_ATOMS: atom_id res chain seq x y z
N MET A 1 -11.69 38.28 -2.59
CA MET A 1 -10.34 38.04 -2.02
C MET A 1 -10.03 36.59 -2.28
N SER A 2 -9.36 36.35 -3.40
CA SER A 2 -8.88 35.06 -3.85
C SER A 2 -7.52 34.83 -3.19
N ASP A 3 -7.48 34.05 -2.12
CA ASP A 3 -6.23 33.47 -1.65
C ASP A 3 -5.85 32.37 -2.65
N ASN A 4 -4.99 32.75 -3.59
CA ASN A 4 -4.10 31.80 -4.24
C ASN A 4 -3.27 31.16 -3.11
N ASN A 5 -3.35 29.84 -2.92
CA ASN A 5 -2.37 29.12 -2.10
C ASN A 5 -1.48 28.26 -3.01
N PRO A 6 -0.47 28.86 -3.67
CA PRO A 6 0.59 28.11 -4.31
C PRO A 6 1.43 27.45 -3.19
N ASP A 7 1.86 26.20 -3.38
CA ASP A 7 2.90 25.54 -2.58
C ASP A 7 2.48 24.88 -1.24
N GLN A 8 1.53 23.96 -1.27
CA GLN A 8 1.54 22.83 -0.32
C GLN A 8 2.33 21.65 -0.94
N GLU A 9 3.59 21.87 -1.29
CA GLU A 9 4.46 20.77 -1.71
C GLU A 9 4.78 19.86 -0.50
N LEU A 10 4.50 18.57 -0.65
CA LEU A 10 4.85 17.55 0.33
C LEU A 10 6.37 17.43 0.44
N SER A 11 6.91 17.79 1.61
CA SER A 11 8.34 17.63 1.85
C SER A 11 8.71 16.17 2.07
N GLN A 12 9.96 15.80 1.77
CA GLN A 12 10.48 14.45 2.04
C GLN A 12 10.37 14.10 3.53
N ASP A 13 10.57 15.07 4.42
CA ASP A 13 10.41 14.86 5.87
C ASP A 13 8.97 14.57 6.27
N GLN A 14 7.99 15.25 5.66
CA GLN A 14 6.58 14.95 5.91
C GLN A 14 6.22 13.54 5.45
N ILE A 15 6.66 13.14 4.25
CA ILE A 15 6.48 11.77 3.73
C ILE A 15 7.09 10.75 4.68
N ARG A 16 8.33 10.98 5.12
CA ARG A 16 9.05 10.09 6.03
C ARG A 16 8.33 9.96 7.37
N LEU A 17 7.96 11.07 8.01
CA LEU A 17 7.28 11.07 9.31
C LEU A 17 5.89 10.44 9.23
N GLY A 18 5.15 10.70 8.15
CA GLY A 18 3.85 10.09 7.88
C GLY A 18 3.96 8.58 7.74
N THR A 19 4.92 8.12 6.93
CA THR A 19 5.22 6.70 6.74
C THR A 19 5.67 6.04 8.04
N GLU A 20 6.59 6.65 8.80
CA GLU A 20 7.07 6.16 10.09
C GLU A 20 5.94 6.03 11.13
N LYS A 21 4.95 6.93 11.10
CA LYS A 21 3.77 6.85 11.96
C LYS A 21 2.95 5.59 11.63
N GLY A 22 2.73 5.31 10.35
CA GLY A 22 2.08 4.08 9.88
C GLY A 22 2.84 2.82 10.27
N LEU A 23 4.17 2.83 10.13
CA LEU A 23 5.05 1.70 10.44
C LEU A 23 5.07 1.28 11.91
N LYS A 24 4.68 2.15 12.85
CA LYS A 24 4.67 1.83 14.30
C LYS A 24 3.85 0.59 14.63
N LYS A 25 2.78 0.30 13.88
CA LYS A 25 1.90 -0.86 14.12
C LYS A 25 2.53 -2.22 13.81
N TYR A 26 3.66 -2.26 13.09
CA TYR A 26 4.34 -3.50 12.70
C TYR A 26 5.50 -3.90 13.63
N LYS A 27 6.06 -2.97 14.44
CA LYS A 27 7.35 -3.13 15.15
C LYS A 27 7.52 -4.35 16.05
N LYS A 28 6.44 -5.02 16.45
CA LYS A 28 6.45 -6.18 17.35
C LYS A 28 5.72 -7.39 16.77
N LEU A 29 5.35 -7.31 15.50
CA LEU A 29 4.61 -8.37 14.83
C LEU A 29 5.60 -9.42 14.33
N SER A 30 5.22 -10.68 14.49
CA SER A 30 5.84 -11.79 13.75
C SER A 30 5.57 -11.63 12.25
N PHE A 31 6.34 -12.35 11.43
CA PHE A 31 6.14 -12.31 9.97
C PHE A 31 4.68 -12.60 9.54
N LEU A 32 4.00 -13.56 10.17
CA LEU A 32 2.61 -13.87 9.81
C LEU A 32 1.65 -12.74 10.18
N GLU A 33 1.91 -12.07 11.30
CA GLU A 33 1.14 -10.90 11.73
C GLU A 33 1.43 -9.68 10.84
N GLU A 34 2.69 -9.47 10.45
CA GLU A 34 3.07 -8.44 9.46
C GLU A 34 2.40 -8.70 8.11
N TYR A 35 2.38 -9.96 7.66
CA TYR A 35 1.69 -10.39 6.44
C TYR A 35 0.19 -10.11 6.52
N ALA A 36 -0.48 -10.52 7.61
CA ALA A 36 -1.90 -10.29 7.79
C ALA A 36 -2.23 -8.80 7.86
N MET A 37 -1.40 -8.02 8.55
CA MET A 37 -1.54 -6.56 8.66
C MET A 37 -1.39 -5.89 7.29
N PHE A 38 -0.36 -6.26 6.51
CA PHE A 38 -0.17 -5.77 5.15
C PHE A 38 -1.41 -6.03 4.28
N MET A 39 -1.93 -7.26 4.30
CA MET A 39 -3.13 -7.63 3.52
C MET A 39 -4.35 -6.82 3.94
N GLY A 40 -4.55 -6.61 5.24
CA GLY A 40 -5.66 -5.81 5.77
C GLY A 40 -5.56 -4.34 5.38
N VAL A 41 -4.38 -3.73 5.50
CA VAL A 41 -4.17 -2.32 5.12
C VAL A 41 -4.34 -2.13 3.61
N ALA A 42 -3.83 -3.05 2.79
CA ALA A 42 -4.03 -2.99 1.33
C ALA A 42 -5.51 -3.09 0.95
N GLN A 43 -6.30 -3.91 1.65
CA GLN A 43 -7.75 -4.02 1.43
C GLN A 43 -8.49 -2.74 1.84
N LEU A 44 -8.10 -2.10 2.95
CA LEU A 44 -8.68 -0.81 3.37
C LEU A 44 -8.35 0.30 2.37
N LEU A 45 -7.12 0.33 1.85
CA LEU A 45 -6.73 1.26 0.81
C LEU A 45 -7.55 1.02 -0.47
N GLU A 46 -7.75 -0.23 -0.89
CA GLU A 46 -8.60 -0.56 -2.04
C GLU A 46 -10.01 0.01 -1.89
N LEU A 47 -10.60 -0.13 -0.69
CA LEU A 47 -11.92 0.42 -0.39
C LEU A 47 -11.92 1.97 -0.47
N GLY A 48 -10.92 2.62 0.12
CA GLY A 48 -10.77 4.08 0.05
C GLY A 48 -10.65 4.59 -1.39
N LEU A 49 -9.89 3.90 -2.23
CA LEU A 49 -9.73 4.22 -3.65
C LEU A 49 -11.03 4.02 -4.46
N LYS A 50 -11.82 3.00 -4.13
CA LYS A 50 -13.14 2.82 -4.74
C LYS A 50 -14.07 3.96 -4.34
N ASN A 51 -14.07 4.36 -3.06
CA ASN A 51 -14.88 5.49 -2.59
C ASN A 51 -14.47 6.79 -3.27
N LEU A 52 -13.16 7.04 -3.46
CA LEU A 52 -12.67 8.18 -4.22
C LEU A 52 -13.29 8.27 -5.62
N LEU A 53 -13.34 7.15 -6.35
CA LEU A 53 -13.98 7.09 -7.68
C LEU A 53 -15.48 7.37 -7.64
N VAL A 54 -16.17 6.91 -6.60
CA VAL A 54 -17.61 7.18 -6.43
C VAL A 54 -17.84 8.66 -6.11
N GLU A 55 -17.18 9.18 -5.08
CA GLU A 55 -17.45 10.50 -4.52
C GLU A 55 -16.93 11.63 -5.41
N LYS A 56 -15.71 11.50 -5.97
CA LYS A 56 -15.09 12.57 -6.77
C LYS A 56 -15.29 12.41 -8.28
N HIS A 57 -15.61 11.21 -8.76
CA HIS A 57 -15.70 10.94 -10.20
C HIS A 57 -17.03 10.31 -10.65
N GLY A 58 -18.01 10.15 -9.74
CA GLY A 58 -19.37 9.72 -10.09
C GLY A 58 -19.48 8.28 -10.61
N TYR A 59 -18.53 7.42 -10.24
CA TYR A 59 -18.61 5.99 -10.59
C TYR A 59 -19.73 5.29 -9.82
N ASP A 60 -20.25 4.23 -10.43
CA ASP A 60 -21.24 3.35 -9.83
C ASP A 60 -20.58 2.39 -8.83
N LEU A 61 -21.02 2.45 -7.56
CA LEU A 61 -20.50 1.65 -6.47
C LEU A 61 -20.64 0.14 -6.73
N GLU A 62 -21.77 -0.33 -7.27
CA GLU A 62 -22.01 -1.76 -7.50
C GLU A 62 -21.01 -2.35 -8.50
N LYS A 63 -20.61 -1.55 -9.49
CA LYS A 63 -19.60 -1.95 -10.48
C LYS A 63 -18.19 -1.92 -9.92
N LEU A 64 -17.91 -1.04 -8.96
CA LEU A 64 -16.60 -0.90 -8.34
C LEU A 64 -16.36 -1.93 -7.25
N GLU A 65 -17.39 -2.32 -6.50
CA GLU A 65 -17.26 -3.25 -5.36
C GLU A 65 -16.56 -4.55 -5.77
N ARG A 66 -16.92 -5.09 -6.95
CA ARG A 66 -16.38 -6.35 -7.50
C ARG A 66 -14.98 -6.24 -8.09
N LYS A 67 -14.42 -5.04 -8.21
CA LYS A 67 -13.08 -4.84 -8.79
C LYS A 67 -11.99 -5.16 -7.78
N THR A 68 -10.91 -5.78 -8.23
CA THR A 68 -9.68 -5.92 -7.43
C THR A 68 -8.90 -4.61 -7.38
N LEU A 69 -7.95 -4.44 -6.45
CA LEU A 69 -7.07 -3.28 -6.39
C LEU A 69 -6.39 -2.95 -7.73
N GLY A 70 -5.91 -3.98 -8.45
CA GLY A 70 -5.32 -3.79 -9.77
C GLY A 70 -6.33 -3.33 -10.84
N GLN A 71 -7.60 -3.75 -10.74
CA GLN A 71 -8.66 -3.24 -11.61
C GLN A 71 -9.09 -1.82 -11.21
N THR A 72 -9.15 -1.50 -9.92
CA THR A 72 -9.39 -0.15 -9.40
C THR A 72 -8.31 0.81 -9.86
N LYS A 73 -7.02 0.43 -9.80
CA LYS A 73 -5.89 1.18 -10.37
C LYS A 73 -6.16 1.60 -11.83
N LYS A 74 -6.61 0.66 -12.68
CA LYS A 74 -6.92 0.95 -14.08
C LYS A 74 -8.06 1.94 -14.27
N GLU A 75 -9.01 2.01 -13.35
CA GLU A 75 -10.05 3.05 -13.40
C GLU A 75 -9.50 4.41 -12.95
N LEU A 76 -8.65 4.44 -11.92
CA LEU A 76 -7.97 5.64 -11.44
C LEU A 76 -7.06 6.28 -12.51
N GLU A 77 -6.37 5.48 -13.32
CA GLU A 77 -5.56 5.96 -14.45
C GLU A 77 -6.40 6.72 -15.49
N LYS A 78 -7.68 6.35 -15.68
CA LYS A 78 -8.57 7.00 -16.66
C LYS A 78 -9.01 8.39 -16.21
N VAL A 79 -9.09 8.61 -14.90
CA VAL A 79 -9.50 9.90 -14.32
C VAL A 79 -8.30 10.84 -14.07
N LYS A 80 -7.10 10.46 -14.52
CA LYS A 80 -5.87 11.26 -14.53
C LYS A 80 -5.46 11.83 -13.16
N LEU A 81 -5.50 10.98 -12.11
CA LEU A 81 -4.92 11.33 -10.82
C LEU A 81 -3.42 11.66 -10.93
N ARG A 82 -2.89 12.34 -9.91
CA ARG A 82 -1.46 12.65 -9.77
C ARG A 82 -0.53 11.46 -10.12
N PRO A 83 0.46 11.64 -11.03
CA PRO A 83 1.26 10.53 -11.56
C PRO A 83 2.14 9.80 -10.54
N ASP A 84 2.64 10.52 -9.54
CA ASP A 84 3.49 9.98 -8.48
C ASP A 84 2.71 9.01 -7.57
N PHE A 85 1.45 9.34 -7.24
CA PHE A 85 0.54 8.44 -6.53
C PHE A 85 0.27 7.18 -7.34
N LEU A 86 -0.06 7.32 -8.63
CA LEU A 86 -0.34 6.17 -9.51
C LEU A 86 0.86 5.25 -9.64
N LYS A 87 2.08 5.80 -9.71
CA LYS A 87 3.32 5.02 -9.76
C LYS A 87 3.57 4.23 -8.47
N LEU A 88 3.34 4.84 -7.31
CA LEU A 88 3.48 4.13 -6.04
C LEU A 88 2.38 3.06 -5.86
N LEU A 89 1.14 3.37 -6.29
CA LEU A 89 0.04 2.43 -6.31
C LEU A 89 0.32 1.21 -7.20
N GLU A 90 0.96 1.39 -8.34
CA GLU A 90 1.39 0.29 -9.21
C GLU A 90 2.31 -0.69 -8.47
N SER A 91 3.34 -0.16 -7.80
CA SER A 91 4.27 -0.98 -7.02
C SER A 91 3.56 -1.76 -5.90
N VAL A 92 2.63 -1.11 -5.18
CA VAL A 92 1.83 -1.76 -4.13
C VAL A 92 0.90 -2.84 -4.68
N VAL A 93 0.29 -2.63 -5.86
CA VAL A 93 -0.51 -3.65 -6.54
C VAL A 93 0.33 -4.89 -6.85
N ASP A 94 1.54 -4.69 -7.38
CA ASP A 94 2.46 -5.78 -7.72
C ASP A 94 2.88 -6.56 -6.47
N TYR A 95 3.26 -5.86 -5.39
CA TYR A 95 3.56 -6.53 -4.13
C TYR A 95 2.36 -7.27 -3.56
N ARG A 96 1.18 -6.66 -3.54
CA ARG A 96 -0.03 -7.32 -3.01
C ARG A 96 -0.33 -8.60 -3.78
N ASN A 97 -0.19 -8.59 -5.10
CA ASN A 97 -0.38 -9.78 -5.92
C ASN A 97 0.65 -10.87 -5.58
N TYR A 98 1.95 -10.55 -5.54
CA TYR A 98 2.99 -11.51 -5.18
C TYR A 98 2.80 -12.05 -3.76
N ILE A 99 2.54 -11.16 -2.79
CA ILE A 99 2.34 -11.50 -1.37
C ILE A 99 1.12 -12.40 -1.20
N ALA A 100 0.01 -12.09 -1.85
CA ALA A 100 -1.21 -12.89 -1.73
C ALA A 100 -1.07 -14.30 -2.30
N HIS A 101 -0.21 -14.50 -3.31
CA HIS A 101 -0.14 -15.77 -4.05
C HIS A 101 1.10 -16.61 -3.73
N GLU A 102 2.24 -16.01 -3.45
CA GLU A 102 3.52 -16.72 -3.49
C GLU A 102 4.29 -16.68 -2.16
N ILE A 103 4.20 -15.60 -1.38
CA ILE A 103 5.15 -15.36 -0.29
C ILE A 103 5.15 -16.45 0.79
N LEU A 104 3.96 -16.93 1.20
CA LEU A 104 3.83 -17.95 2.24
C LEU A 104 4.30 -19.30 1.74
N ALA A 105 3.98 -19.64 0.48
CA ALA A 105 4.39 -20.89 -0.14
C ALA A 105 5.92 -20.93 -0.34
N ASN A 106 6.51 -19.86 -0.87
CA ASN A 106 7.95 -19.74 -1.09
C ASN A 106 8.71 -19.81 0.23
N ARG A 107 8.23 -19.12 1.27
CA ARG A 107 8.84 -19.16 2.59
C ARG A 107 8.72 -20.53 3.25
N GLY A 108 7.56 -21.19 3.12
CA GLY A 108 7.34 -22.56 3.59
C GLY A 108 8.28 -23.57 2.92
N LEU A 109 8.46 -23.47 1.60
CA LEU A 109 9.39 -24.31 0.84
C LEU A 109 10.85 -24.07 1.28
N TYR A 110 11.24 -22.82 1.50
CA TYR A 110 12.58 -22.52 2.00
C TYR A 110 12.84 -23.20 3.35
N PHE A 111 11.90 -23.08 4.29
CA PHE A 111 12.05 -23.71 5.61
C PHE A 111 11.99 -25.24 5.56
N SER A 112 11.25 -25.84 4.63
CA SER A 112 11.25 -27.30 4.46
C SER A 112 12.59 -27.83 3.92
N ILE A 113 13.32 -27.04 3.14
CA ILE A 113 14.64 -27.39 2.60
C ILE A 113 15.74 -27.18 3.65
N VAL A 114 15.72 -26.05 4.36
CA VAL A 114 16.80 -25.67 5.30
C VAL A 114 16.63 -26.36 6.66
N GLY A 115 15.39 -26.61 7.10
CA GLY A 115 15.08 -27.25 8.38
C GLY A 115 15.72 -26.51 9.56
N ASP A 116 16.30 -27.26 10.50
CA ASP A 116 16.94 -26.73 11.72
C ASP A 116 18.24 -25.95 11.47
N LYS A 117 18.70 -25.85 10.21
CA LYS A 117 19.92 -25.10 9.85
C LYS A 117 19.68 -23.60 9.70
N VAL A 118 18.44 -23.14 9.86
CA VAL A 118 18.11 -21.70 9.83
C VAL A 118 18.68 -21.05 11.09
N PRO A 119 19.58 -20.05 10.96
CA PRO A 119 20.06 -19.32 12.12
C PRO A 119 18.92 -18.66 12.88
N GLU A 120 19.02 -18.60 14.21
CA GLU A 120 18.08 -17.83 15.03
C GLU A 120 18.09 -16.35 14.58
N GLY A 121 16.91 -15.77 14.38
CA GLY A 121 16.78 -14.41 13.85
C GLY A 121 17.08 -14.25 12.35
N HIS A 122 17.09 -15.35 11.58
CA HIS A 122 17.31 -15.29 10.13
C HIS A 122 16.29 -14.39 9.42
N TYR A 123 16.79 -13.30 8.85
CA TYR A 123 16.03 -12.37 8.05
C TYR A 123 16.08 -12.80 6.58
N ASP A 124 15.07 -13.54 6.15
CA ASP A 124 15.01 -14.16 4.83
C ASP A 124 14.59 -13.19 3.71
N LYS A 125 14.64 -13.67 2.45
CA LYS A 125 14.27 -12.88 1.27
C LYS A 125 12.81 -12.44 1.31
N GLU A 126 11.91 -13.31 1.74
CA GLU A 126 10.48 -13.02 1.79
C GLU A 126 10.17 -12.00 2.90
N HIS A 127 10.88 -12.07 4.03
CA HIS A 127 10.78 -11.06 5.09
C HIS A 127 11.24 -9.68 4.62
N ARG A 128 12.36 -9.60 3.88
CA ARG A 128 12.81 -8.34 3.23
C ARG A 128 11.78 -7.77 2.26
N LEU A 129 11.21 -8.64 1.43
CA LEU A 129 10.21 -8.23 0.45
C LEU A 129 8.96 -7.71 1.14
N LEU A 130 8.48 -8.40 2.17
CA LEU A 130 7.32 -7.98 2.96
C LEU A 130 7.56 -6.63 3.63
N HIS A 131 8.74 -6.39 4.22
CA HIS A 131 9.08 -5.10 4.83
C HIS A 131 9.12 -3.97 3.82
N LYS A 132 9.67 -4.20 2.62
CA LYS A 132 9.65 -3.22 1.54
C LYS A 132 8.22 -2.91 1.10
N ALA A 133 7.39 -3.94 0.92
CA ALA A 133 5.99 -3.78 0.55
C ALA A 133 5.18 -3.02 1.61
N ILE A 134 5.41 -3.32 2.89
CA ILE A 134 4.81 -2.58 4.03
C ILE A 134 5.21 -1.12 4.00
N TYR A 135 6.50 -0.82 3.77
CA TYR A 135 6.97 0.57 3.69
C TYR A 135 6.25 1.35 2.59
N GLU A 136 6.22 0.80 1.37
CA GLU A 136 5.58 1.44 0.22
C GLU A 136 4.05 1.56 0.41
N LEU A 137 3.41 0.56 1.03
CA LEU A 137 1.99 0.62 1.37
C LEU A 137 1.68 1.74 2.39
N GLU A 138 2.44 1.85 3.47
CA GLU A 138 2.22 2.91 4.46
C GLU A 138 2.52 4.31 3.88
N GLN A 139 3.51 4.41 3.01
CA GLN A 139 3.78 5.64 2.27
C GLN A 139 2.58 6.00 1.37
N LEU A 140 2.01 5.03 0.68
CA LEU A 140 0.84 5.23 -0.19
C LEU A 140 -0.41 5.60 0.61
N VAL A 141 -0.64 4.96 1.76
CA VAL A 141 -1.74 5.31 2.67
C VAL A 141 -1.60 6.74 3.16
N PHE A 142 -0.39 7.15 3.56
CA PHE A 142 -0.13 8.53 3.96
C PHE A 142 -0.40 9.51 2.81
N LEU A 143 0.11 9.22 1.61
CA LEU A 143 -0.14 10.05 0.44
C LEU A 143 -1.63 10.12 0.09
N PHE A 144 -2.37 9.02 0.20
CA PHE A 144 -3.81 8.98 -0.01
C PHE A 144 -4.52 9.93 0.95
N GLN A 145 -4.25 9.81 2.26
CA GLN A 145 -4.86 10.65 3.30
C GLN A 145 -4.54 12.12 3.10
N TRP A 146 -3.26 12.45 2.89
CA TRP A 146 -2.84 13.83 2.67
C TRP A 146 -3.47 14.42 1.41
N THR A 147 -3.51 13.65 0.32
CA THR A 147 -4.08 14.12 -0.95
C THR A 147 -5.57 14.38 -0.81
N ASP A 148 -6.27 13.53 -0.07
CA ASP A 148 -7.69 13.71 0.17
C ASP A 148 -8.01 14.89 1.10
N GLU A 149 -7.27 15.03 2.20
CA GLU A 149 -7.41 16.13 3.18
C GLU A 149 -7.14 17.51 2.58
N ASN A 150 -6.26 17.59 1.56
CA ASN A 150 -5.87 18.86 0.91
C ASN A 150 -6.49 19.02 -0.49
N ASP A 151 -7.42 18.14 -0.89
CA ASP A 151 -8.05 18.12 -2.22
C ASP A 151 -7.07 18.23 -3.41
N ALA A 152 -5.95 17.51 -3.32
CA ALA A 152 -4.78 17.64 -4.20
C ALA A 152 -4.66 16.50 -5.25
N TRP A 153 -5.79 15.97 -5.71
CA TRP A 153 -5.88 14.77 -6.58
C TRP A 153 -5.41 14.98 -8.02
#